data_AF-A0A955KYY6-F1
#
_entry.id   AF-A0A955KYY6-F1
#
_cell.length_a   1.000
_cell.length_b   1.000
_cell.length_c   1.000
_cell.angle_alpha   90.00
_cell.angle_beta   90.00
_cell.angle_gamma   90.00
#
_symmetry.space_group_name_H-M   'P 1'
#
loop_
_entity.id
_entity.type
_entity.pdbx_description
1 polymer ?
#
loop_
_entity_poly.entity_id
_entity_poly.type
_entity_poly.pdbx_seq_one_letter_code
_entity_poly.pdbx_strand_id
1 'polypeptide(L)' 'MDTLAKFAESHFARSPKEYGKCDGIDGIEVFEKAIIIDQSPIGKTPHSNIATYTGVFTLIREVFAASVDAQKR' A
#
# COMPACT_ATOMS: atom_id res chain seq x y z
N MET A 1 -19.90 5.86 7.08
CA MET A 1 -19.25 7.11 6.65
C MET A 1 -17.95 7.17 7.42
N ASP A 2 -16.81 6.99 6.75
CA ASP A 2 -15.53 6.74 7.42
C ASP A 2 -14.84 8.07 7.77
N THR A 3 -14.98 8.55 9.01
CA THR A 3 -14.53 9.89 9.43
C THR A 3 -13.02 9.94 9.68
N LEU A 4 -12.50 9.04 10.52
CA LEU A 4 -11.10 9.08 10.93
C LEU A 4 -10.15 8.75 9.77
N ALA A 5 -10.45 7.70 8.99
CA ALA A 5 -9.59 7.31 7.88
C ALA A 5 -9.49 8.43 6.84
N LYS A 6 -10.63 8.99 6.41
CA LYS A 6 -10.65 10.09 5.43
C LYS A 6 -10.03 11.39 5.95
N PHE A 7 -10.20 11.69 7.24
CA PHE A 7 -9.50 12.81 7.85
C PHE A 7 -7.99 12.58 7.83
N ALA A 8 -7.52 11.40 8.21
CA ALA A 8 -6.09 11.06 8.19
C ALA A 8 -5.51 11.12 6.76
N GLU A 9 -6.24 10.64 5.75
CA GLU A 9 -5.84 10.83 4.33
C GLU A 9 -5.70 12.31 3.99
N SER A 10 -6.69 13.11 4.38
CA SER A 10 -6.68 14.55 4.09
C SER A 10 -5.48 15.25 4.74
N HIS A 11 -5.22 14.92 6.01
CA HIS A 11 -4.16 15.51 6.82
C HIS A 11 -2.76 15.08 6.35
N PHE A 12 -2.50 13.78 6.22
CA PHE A 12 -1.16 13.26 5.90
C PHE A 12 -0.82 13.26 4.41
N ALA A 13 -1.80 13.11 3.50
CA ALA A 13 -1.56 13.15 2.06
C ALA A 13 -1.62 14.57 1.47
N ARG A 14 -1.91 15.59 2.31
CA ARG A 14 -2.12 16.99 1.89
C ARG A 14 -3.09 17.14 0.71
N SER A 15 -4.12 16.29 0.69
CA SER A 15 -5.11 16.22 -0.39
C SER A 15 -6.50 16.35 0.22
N PRO A 16 -7.24 17.45 -0.04
CA PRO A 16 -8.53 17.69 0.60
C PRO A 16 -9.51 16.54 0.31
N LYS A 17 -10.01 15.90 1.37
CA LYS A 17 -11.08 14.89 1.28
C LYS A 17 -12.22 15.24 2.23
N GLU A 18 -13.44 14.99 1.77
CA GLU A 18 -14.63 15.13 2.59
C GLU A 18 -14.75 13.93 3.55
N TYR A 19 -14.73 14.21 4.86
CA TYR A 19 -14.88 13.23 5.94
C TYR A 19 -16.19 13.46 6.70
N GLY A 20 -16.64 12.45 7.44
CA GLY A 20 -17.90 12.54 8.19
C GLY A 20 -17.84 13.55 9.34
N LYS A 21 -19.00 14.03 9.79
CA LYS A 21 -19.08 14.95 10.93
C LYS A 21 -18.55 14.26 12.21
N CYS A 22 -17.75 14.98 12.98
CA CYS A 22 -17.29 14.61 14.33
C CYS A 22 -17.09 15.88 15.17
N ASP A 23 -17.09 15.75 16.49
CA ASP A 23 -16.96 16.88 17.42
C ASP A 23 -15.53 17.46 17.46
N GLY A 24 -14.51 16.66 17.12
CA GLY A 24 -13.10 17.06 17.09
C GLY A 24 -12.19 15.85 16.88
N ILE A 25 -10.92 16.10 16.52
CA ILE A 25 -9.86 15.10 16.44
C ILE A 25 -8.61 15.69 17.08
N ASP A 26 -8.22 15.12 18.23
CA ASP A 26 -7.09 15.59 19.03
C ASP A 26 -5.90 14.62 18.93
N GLY A 27 -4.68 15.11 19.13
CA GLY A 27 -3.47 14.29 19.16
C GLY A 27 -2.99 13.79 17.80
N ILE A 28 -3.47 14.34 16.69
CA ILE A 28 -3.04 13.94 15.34
C ILE A 28 -1.56 14.32 15.07
N GLU A 29 -1.08 15.35 15.74
CA GLU A 29 0.26 15.92 15.61
C GLU A 29 1.38 15.02 16.12
N VAL A 30 1.07 13.99 16.93
CA VAL A 30 2.07 13.04 17.43
C VAL A 30 2.40 11.95 16.42
N PHE A 31 1.68 11.90 15.29
CA PHE A 31 1.87 10.91 14.24
C PHE A 31 2.54 11.54 13.02
N GLU A 32 3.46 10.80 12.40
CA GLU A 32 4.11 11.23 11.16
C GLU A 32 3.31 10.82 9.92
N LYS A 33 2.64 9.67 9.98
CA LYS A 33 1.99 9.03 8.84
C LYS A 33 0.85 8.12 9.28
N ALA A 34 -0.19 8.06 8.45
CA ALA A 34 -1.22 7.02 8.51
C ALA A 34 -1.10 6.06 7.31
N ILE A 35 -1.34 4.76 7.56
CA ILE A 35 -1.48 3.74 6.51
C ILE A 35 -2.88 3.16 6.64
N ILE A 36 -3.69 3.30 5.59
CA ILE A 36 -5.06 2.79 5.57
C ILE A 36 -5.06 1.50 4.79
N ILE A 37 -5.51 0.44 5.45
CA ILE A 37 -5.63 -0.89 4.87
C ILE A 37 -7.12 -1.21 4.81
N ASP A 38 -7.63 -1.35 3.60
CA ASP A 38 -9.03 -1.67 3.35
C ASP A 38 -9.13 -2.98 2.55
N GLN A 39 -10.35 -3.28 2.08
CA GLN A 39 -10.64 -4.45 1.26
C GLN A 39 -10.67 -4.12 -0.23
N SER A 40 -10.09 -2.99 -0.64
CA SER A 40 -9.94 -2.68 -2.06
C SER A 40 -9.09 -3.76 -2.72
N PRO A 41 -9.41 -4.17 -3.97
CA PRO A 41 -8.63 -5.18 -4.66
C PRO A 41 -7.15 -4.76 -4.76
N ILE A 42 -6.26 -5.68 -4.39
CA ILE A 42 -4.79 -5.45 -4.38
C ILE A 42 -4.26 -5.10 -5.78
N GLY A 43 -4.90 -5.60 -6.83
CA GLY A 43 -4.58 -5.29 -8.21
C GLY A 43 -5.81 -5.44 -9.11
N LYS A 44 -5.83 -4.70 -10.22
CA LYS A 44 -6.92 -4.76 -11.20
C LYS A 44 -6.62 -5.68 -12.39
N THR A 45 -5.42 -6.28 -12.43
CA THR A 45 -4.97 -7.14 -13.54
C THR A 45 -4.72 -8.58 -13.06
N PRO A 46 -4.97 -9.58 -13.92
CA PRO A 46 -4.81 -10.99 -13.58
C PRO A 46 -3.35 -11.41 -13.34
N HIS A 47 -2.38 -10.56 -13.69
CA HIS A 47 -0.95 -10.81 -13.50
C HIS A 47 -0.47 -10.55 -12.06
N SER A 48 -1.35 -10.10 -11.17
CA SER A 48 -1.01 -9.81 -9.77
C SER A 48 -1.26 -11.04 -8.90
N ASN A 49 -0.23 -11.50 -8.19
CA ASN A 49 -0.34 -12.47 -7.11
C ASN A 49 0.44 -11.99 -5.87
N ILE A 50 0.37 -12.73 -4.76
CA ILE A 50 1.07 -12.38 -3.51
C ILE A 50 2.58 -12.25 -3.73
N ALA A 51 3.17 -13.09 -4.58
CA ALA A 51 4.60 -13.08 -4.82
C ALA A 51 5.06 -11.82 -5.60
N THR A 52 4.25 -11.34 -6.54
CA THR A 52 4.51 -10.08 -7.25
C THR A 52 4.22 -8.87 -6.36
N TYR A 53 3.20 -8.93 -5.51
CA TYR A 53 2.80 -7.81 -4.64
C TYR A 53 3.81 -7.54 -3.52
N THR A 54 4.35 -8.59 -2.91
CA THR A 54 5.37 -8.49 -1.85
C THR A 54 6.79 -8.27 -2.38
N GLY A 55 6.99 -8.38 -3.71
CA GLY A 55 8.31 -8.27 -4.35
C GLY A 55 9.17 -9.53 -4.28
N VAL A 56 8.76 -10.58 -3.56
CA VAL A 56 9.54 -11.84 -3.45
C VAL A 56 9.74 -12.52 -4.81
N PHE A 57 8.82 -12.35 -5.76
CA PHE A 57 8.99 -12.91 -7.11
C PHE A 57 10.19 -12.32 -7.85
N THR A 58 10.60 -11.09 -7.54
CA THR A 58 11.85 -10.52 -8.08
C THR A 58 13.06 -11.27 -7.56
N LEU A 59 13.12 -11.54 -6.25
CA LEU A 59 14.21 -12.31 -5.65
C LEU A 59 14.28 -13.73 -6.22
N ILE A 60 13.13 -14.37 -6.43
CA ILE A 60 13.06 -15.68 -7.09
C ILE A 60 13.65 -15.60 -8.51
N ARG A 61 13.26 -14.59 -9.31
CA ARG A 61 13.80 -14.41 -10.66
C ARG A 61 15.31 -14.19 -10.67
N GLU A 62 15.84 -13.44 -9.72
CA GLU A 62 17.30 -13.22 -9.58
C GLU A 62 18.04 -14.53 -9.30
N VAL A 63 17.52 -15.37 -8.41
CA VAL A 63 18.09 -16.70 -8.13
C VAL A 63 18.09 -17.59 -9.39
N PHE A 64 16.97 -17.63 -10.11
CA PHE A 64 16.89 -18.43 -11.35
C PHE A 64 17.79 -17.89 -12.46
N ALA A 65 17.92 -16.57 -12.59
CA ALA A 65 18.81 -15.92 -13.55
C ALA A 65 20.30 -16.18 -13.23
N ALA A 66 20.65 -16.37 -11.95
CA ALA A 66 21.99 -16.73 -11.52
C ALA A 66 22.34 -18.22 -11.73
N SER A 67 21.40 -19.05 -12.19
CA SER A 67 21.66 -20.48 -12.44
C SER A 67 22.60 -20.69 -13.63
N VAL A 68 23.40 -21.76 -13.57
CA VAL A 68 24.36 -22.14 -14.62
C VAL A 68 23.65 -22.33 -15.97
N ASP A 69 22.46 -22.93 -15.97
CA ASP A 69 21.70 -23.17 -17.20
C ASP A 69 21.14 -21.89 -17.81
N ALA A 70 20.79 -20.90 -16.99
CA ALA A 70 20.36 -19.59 -17.47
C ALA A 70 21.53 -18.79 -18.08
N GLN A 71 22.73 -18.89 -17.52
CA GLN A 71 23.94 -18.21 -18.02
C GLN A 71 24.50 -18.83 -19.30
N LYS A 72 24.12 -20.07 -19.63
CA LYS A 72 24.56 -20.80 -20.83
C LYS A 72 23.69 -20.53 -22.06
N ARG A 73 22.56 -19.83 -21.91
CA ARG A 73 21.69 -19.41 -23.02
C ARG A 73 22.14 -18.07 -23.58
#